data_AF-A0A7Y3EJ41-F1
#
_entry.id   AF-A0A7Y3EJ41-F1
#
_cell.length_a   1.000
_cell.length_b   1.000
_cell.length_c   1.000
_cell.angle_alpha   90.00
_cell.angle_beta   90.00
_cell.angle_gamma   90.00
#
_symmetry.space_group_name_H-M   'P 1'
#
loop_
_entity.id
_entity.type
_entity.pdbx_description
1 polymer ?
#
loop_
_entity_poly.entity_id
_entity_poly.type
_entity_poly.pdbx_seq_one_letter_code
_entity_poly.pdbx_strand_id
1 'polypeptide(L)'
;MSDKKPVWSLQNSIRTEEERNVFKPTGKKPKDKLVSYIFSTILVVLVSSFALTFLQTKQAEICFTSNFCFNSKDDILLYTIYVFLNIIIVVLAILAAYLIGRKLGNIIKR
;
A
#
# COMPACT_ATOMS: atom_id res chain seq x y z
N MET A 1 38.99 10.53 -6.74
CA MET A 1 38.22 11.36 -7.69
C MET A 1 37.08 10.52 -8.22
N SER A 2 35.84 10.99 -8.10
CA SER A 2 34.64 10.24 -8.50
C SER A 2 34.49 10.30 -10.02
N ASP A 3 34.65 9.16 -10.70
CA ASP A 3 34.45 9.01 -12.14
C ASP A 3 32.96 9.22 -12.49
N LYS A 4 32.61 10.49 -12.77
CA LYS A 4 31.31 10.84 -13.33
C LYS A 4 31.25 10.31 -14.76
N LYS A 5 30.31 9.39 -15.01
CA LYS A 5 30.03 8.86 -16.35
C LYS A 5 29.86 10.01 -17.36
N PRO A 6 30.42 9.90 -18.58
CA PRO A 6 30.31 10.95 -19.57
C PRO A 6 28.84 11.15 -19.94
N VAL A 7 28.34 12.35 -19.71
CA VAL A 7 26.98 12.74 -20.09
C VAL A 7 27.04 13.24 -21.54
N TRP A 8 26.48 12.46 -22.47
CA TRP A 8 26.48 12.71 -23.92
C TRP A 8 25.40 13.73 -24.31
N SER A 9 25.47 14.95 -23.78
CA SER A 9 24.70 16.06 -24.36
C SER A 9 25.60 16.88 -25.28
N LEU A 10 25.17 17.10 -26.52
CA LEU A 10 25.86 17.96 -27.50
C LEU A 10 25.99 19.43 -27.01
N GLN A 11 25.31 19.77 -25.93
CA GLN A 11 25.28 21.10 -25.32
C GLN A 11 26.29 21.23 -24.15
N ASN A 12 26.85 20.12 -23.65
CA ASN A 12 27.83 20.14 -22.56
C ASN A 12 29.16 20.78 -22.93
N SER A 13 29.56 20.70 -24.21
CA SER A 13 30.80 21.26 -24.72
C SER A 13 30.70 22.73 -25.12
N ILE A 14 29.48 23.26 -25.24
CA ILE A 14 29.23 24.63 -25.74
C ILE A 14 28.71 25.55 -24.61
N ARG A 15 27.96 25.02 -23.64
CA ARG A 15 27.30 25.82 -22.59
C ARG A 15 27.84 25.54 -21.19
N THR A 16 27.94 26.60 -20.38
CA THR A 16 28.33 26.48 -18.96
C THR A 16 27.26 25.76 -18.14
N GLU A 17 27.58 25.34 -16.91
CA GLU A 17 26.61 24.65 -16.04
C GLU A 17 25.39 25.54 -15.69
N GLU A 18 25.59 26.85 -15.63
CA GLU A 18 24.54 27.85 -15.38
C GLU A 18 23.57 27.97 -16.56
N GLU A 19 24.08 28.04 -17.80
CA GLU A 19 23.24 28.08 -19.01
C GLU A 19 22.47 26.78 -19.23
N ARG A 20 23.04 25.63 -18.81
CA ARG A 20 22.34 24.34 -18.85
C ARG A 20 21.20 24.26 -17.84
N ASN A 21 21.32 24.93 -16.69
CA ASN A 21 20.26 24.99 -15.69
C ASN A 21 19.03 25.76 -16.19
N VAL A 22 19.19 26.67 -17.17
CA VAL A 22 18.08 27.38 -17.82
C VAL A 22 17.19 26.44 -18.65
N PHE A 23 17.77 25.36 -19.19
CA PHE A 23 17.05 24.38 -20.02
C PHE A 23 16.63 23.13 -19.25
N LYS A 24 16.73 23.12 -17.91
CA LYS A 24 16.18 22.00 -17.13
C LYS A 24 14.68 21.91 -17.41
N PRO A 25 14.15 20.73 -17.77
CA PRO A 25 12.73 20.58 -18.03
C PRO A 25 11.95 21.00 -16.78
N THR A 26 11.19 22.09 -16.92
CA THR A 26 10.33 22.70 -15.87
C THR A 26 9.04 21.92 -15.64
N GLY A 27 8.89 20.76 -16.30
CA GLY A 27 7.76 19.88 -16.11
C GLY A 27 7.64 19.47 -14.64
N LYS A 28 6.47 19.74 -14.04
CA LYS A 28 6.14 19.20 -12.71
C LYS A 28 6.29 17.68 -12.78
N LYS A 29 7.21 17.13 -11.99
CA LYS A 29 7.34 15.68 -11.84
C LYS A 29 5.96 15.12 -11.43
N PRO A 30 5.51 14.01 -12.03
CA PRO A 30 4.23 13.41 -11.65
C PRO A 30 4.27 13.14 -10.15
N LYS A 31 3.26 13.64 -9.42
CA LYS A 31 3.14 13.41 -7.98
C LYS A 31 3.01 11.92 -7.76
N ASP A 32 3.81 11.40 -6.83
CA ASP A 32 3.64 10.04 -6.35
C ASP A 32 2.28 9.94 -5.64
N LYS A 33 1.36 9.18 -6.22
CA LYS A 33 0.00 8.98 -5.70
C LYS A 33 -0.09 7.75 -4.79
N LEU A 34 1.01 7.03 -4.57
CA LEU A 34 1.02 5.75 -3.85
C LEU A 34 0.40 5.88 -2.45
N VAL A 35 0.74 6.94 -1.71
CA VAL A 35 0.14 7.23 -0.39
C VAL A 35 -1.37 7.42 -0.51
N SER A 36 -1.83 8.22 -1.46
CA SER A 36 -3.26 8.45 -1.69
C SER A 36 -4.00 7.16 -2.03
N TYR A 37 -3.39 6.28 -2.83
CA TYR A 37 -3.96 4.98 -3.17
C TYR A 37 -4.05 4.04 -1.96
N ILE A 38 -3.02 4.01 -1.11
CA ILE A 38 -3.05 3.23 0.12
C ILE A 38 -4.20 3.71 1.02
N PHE A 39 -4.29 5.02 1.27
CA PHE A 39 -5.35 5.57 2.10
C PHE A 39 -6.75 5.33 1.53
N SER A 40 -6.94 5.52 0.21
CA SER A 40 -8.24 5.25 -0.42
C SER A 40 -8.61 3.76 -0.33
N THR A 41 -7.63 2.87 -0.48
CA THR A 41 -7.87 1.42 -0.37
C THR A 41 -8.26 1.04 1.05
N ILE A 42 -7.54 1.54 2.05
CA ILE A 42 -7.86 1.32 3.47
C ILE A 42 -9.28 1.81 3.79
N LEU A 43 -9.64 2.99 3.29
CA LEU A 43 -10.98 3.56 3.49
C LEU A 43 -12.07 2.69 2.87
N VAL A 44 -11.88 2.22 1.62
CA VAL A 44 -12.83 1.33 0.96
C VAL A 44 -13.00 0.03 1.73
N VAL A 45 -11.90 -0.56 2.21
CA VAL A 45 -11.97 -1.78 3.03
C VAL A 45 -12.74 -1.52 4.31
N LEU A 46 -12.48 -0.41 5.02
CA LEU A 46 -13.20 -0.05 6.24
C LEU A 46 -14.71 0.10 6.01
N VAL A 47 -15.11 0.83 4.96
CA VAL A 47 -16.53 1.02 4.59
C VAL A 47 -17.17 -0.32 4.24
N SER A 48 -16.46 -1.18 3.50
CA SER A 48 -16.96 -2.51 3.17
C SER A 48 -17.15 -3.38 4.42
N SER A 49 -16.19 -3.37 5.36
CA SER A 49 -16.29 -4.10 6.63
C SER A 49 -17.47 -3.63 7.48
N PHE A 50 -17.73 -2.32 7.49
CA PHE A 50 -18.90 -1.76 8.15
C PHE A 50 -20.19 -2.25 7.48
N ALA A 51 -20.28 -2.17 6.15
CA ALA A 51 -21.44 -2.65 5.40
C ALA A 51 -21.73 -4.15 5.64
N LEU A 52 -20.68 -5.00 5.71
CA LEU A 52 -20.82 -6.42 6.04
C LEU A 52 -21.48 -6.63 7.41
N THR A 53 -21.16 -5.78 8.39
CA THR A 53 -21.75 -5.86 9.74
C THR A 53 -23.27 -5.60 9.72
N PHE A 54 -23.76 -4.72 8.85
CA PHE A 54 -25.20 -4.45 8.71
C PHE A 54 -25.95 -5.51 7.91
N LEU A 55 -25.30 -6.14 6.93
CA LEU A 55 -25.90 -7.22 6.14
C LEU A 55 -26.09 -8.50 6.96
N GLN A 56 -25.39 -8.62 8.09
CA GLN A 56 -25.42 -9.80 8.93
C GLN A 56 -26.63 -9.77 9.87
N THR A 57 -27.66 -10.53 9.51
CA THR A 57 -28.93 -10.57 10.26
C THR A 57 -28.87 -11.43 11.52
N LYS A 58 -27.92 -12.38 11.56
CA LYS A 58 -27.68 -13.30 12.69
C LYS A 58 -26.67 -12.70 13.67
N GLN A 59 -26.95 -12.86 14.96
CA GLN A 59 -25.99 -12.55 16.03
C GLN A 59 -24.81 -13.52 15.92
N ALA A 60 -23.63 -12.96 15.65
CA ALA A 60 -22.35 -13.66 15.76
C ALA A 60 -21.67 -13.20 17.05
N GLU A 61 -21.43 -14.15 17.96
CA GLU A 61 -20.63 -13.95 19.16
C GLU A 61 -19.18 -14.33 18.87
N ILE A 62 -18.25 -13.45 19.21
CA ILE A 62 -16.82 -13.67 19.03
C ILE A 62 -16.11 -13.45 20.36
N CYS A 63 -15.33 -14.44 20.76
CA CYS A 63 -14.49 -14.36 21.94
C CYS A 63 -13.04 -14.07 21.54
N PHE A 64 -12.52 -12.92 21.96
CA PHE A 64 -11.12 -12.55 21.77
C PHE A 64 -10.20 -13.30 22.74
N THR A 65 -10.71 -13.58 23.94
CA THR A 65 -10.04 -14.33 25.01
C THR A 65 -11.11 -15.10 25.79
N SER A 66 -10.74 -16.10 26.59
CA SER A 66 -11.69 -16.92 27.37
C SER A 66 -12.66 -16.13 28.26
N ASN A 67 -12.30 -14.88 28.60
CA ASN A 67 -13.07 -14.01 29.48
C ASN A 67 -13.66 -12.78 28.76
N PHE A 68 -13.37 -12.57 27.48
CA PHE A 68 -13.81 -11.40 26.73
C PHE A 68 -14.48 -11.82 25.42
N CYS A 69 -15.81 -11.81 25.43
CA CYS A 69 -16.67 -12.10 24.29
C CYS A 69 -17.52 -10.87 23.98
N PHE A 70 -17.70 -10.58 22.69
CA PHE A 70 -18.51 -9.48 22.21
C PHE A 70 -19.42 -9.97 21.08
N ASN A 71 -20.58 -9.34 20.96
CA ASN A 71 -21.58 -9.72 19.97
C ASN A 71 -21.67 -8.68 18.86
N SER A 72 -21.83 -9.15 17.62
CA SER A 72 -22.08 -8.33 16.44
C SER A 72 -23.20 -7.28 16.58
N LYS A 73 -24.25 -7.53 17.38
CA LYS A 73 -25.37 -6.60 17.55
C LYS A 73 -25.18 -5.60 18.69
N ASP A 74 -24.54 -6.01 19.77
CA ASP A 74 -24.34 -5.16 20.95
C ASP A 74 -23.12 -4.26 20.75
N ASP A 75 -22.07 -4.78 20.10
CA ASP A 75 -20.78 -4.11 19.90
C ASP A 75 -20.44 -3.96 18.40
N ILE A 76 -21.31 -3.27 17.65
CA ILE A 76 -21.22 -3.09 16.19
C ILE A 76 -19.85 -2.52 15.77
N LEU A 77 -19.33 -1.53 16.50
CA LEU A 77 -18.04 -0.91 16.21
C LEU A 77 -16.88 -1.90 16.41
N LEU A 78 -16.90 -2.65 17.51
CA LEU A 78 -15.85 -3.62 17.84
C LEU A 78 -15.85 -4.76 16.80
N TYR A 79 -17.03 -5.23 16.43
CA TYR A 79 -17.21 -6.24 15.39
C TYR A 79 -16.73 -5.75 14.01
N THR A 80 -17.05 -4.52 13.64
CA THR A 80 -16.58 -3.91 12.39
C THR A 80 -15.05 -3.86 12.35
N ILE A 81 -14.40 -3.40 13.43
CA ILE A 81 -12.94 -3.34 13.54
C ILE A 81 -12.34 -4.75 13.48
N TYR A 82 -12.95 -5.72 14.14
CA TYR A 82 -12.53 -7.11 14.07
C TYR A 82 -12.55 -7.65 12.63
N VAL A 83 -13.65 -7.47 11.90
CA VAL A 83 -13.76 -7.89 10.49
C VAL A 83 -12.72 -7.19 9.62
N PHE A 84 -12.56 -5.88 9.80
CA PHE A 84 -11.57 -5.08 9.10
C PHE A 84 -10.13 -5.60 9.31
N LEU A 85 -9.74 -5.87 10.55
CA LEU A 85 -8.42 -6.40 10.88
C LEU A 85 -8.20 -7.79 10.28
N ASN A 86 -9.22 -8.66 10.31
CA ASN A 86 -9.13 -9.98 9.68
C ASN A 86 -8.88 -9.87 8.17
N ILE A 87 -9.58 -8.97 7.48
CA ILE A 87 -9.36 -8.73 6.04
C ILE A 87 -7.92 -8.24 5.81
N ILE A 88 -7.40 -7.33 6.63
CA ILE A 88 -6.00 -6.87 6.53
C ILE A 88 -5.02 -8.04 6.69
N ILE A 89 -5.22 -8.90 7.67
CA ILE A 89 -4.35 -10.07 7.91
C ILE A 89 -4.33 -10.98 6.68
N VAL A 90 -5.49 -11.25 6.08
CA VAL A 90 -5.59 -12.05 4.85
C VAL A 90 -4.84 -11.40 3.70
N VAL A 91 -5.00 -10.09 3.49
CA VAL A 91 -4.28 -9.35 2.43
C VAL A 91 -2.77 -9.39 2.66
N LEU A 92 -2.30 -9.19 3.90
CA LEU A 92 -0.88 -9.28 4.24
C LEU A 92 -0.32 -10.69 4.02
N ALA A 93 -1.08 -11.73 4.34
CA ALA A 93 -0.70 -13.11 4.09
C ALA A 93 -0.52 -13.39 2.59
N ILE A 94 -1.44 -12.90 1.74
CA ILE A 94 -1.32 -13.02 0.28
C ILE A 94 -0.08 -12.28 -0.23
N LEU A 95 0.19 -11.07 0.27
CA LEU A 95 1.39 -10.31 -0.09
C LEU A 95 2.67 -11.02 0.33
N ALA A 96 2.72 -11.57 1.55
CA ALA A 96 3.86 -12.34 2.03
C ALA A 96 4.10 -13.59 1.17
N ALA A 97 3.04 -14.35 0.85
CA ALA A 97 3.10 -15.51 -0.03
C ALA A 97 3.62 -15.12 -1.43
N TYR A 98 3.14 -14.01 -1.99
CA TYR A 98 3.62 -13.48 -3.27
C TYR A 98 5.11 -13.11 -3.23
N LEU A 99 5.57 -12.43 -2.18
CA LEU A 99 6.98 -12.04 -2.03
C LEU A 99 7.89 -13.26 -1.92
N ILE A 100 7.48 -14.29 -1.15
CA ILE A 100 8.21 -15.55 -1.02
C ILE A 100 8.25 -16.27 -2.36
N GLY A 101 7.10 -16.42 -3.03
CA GLY A 101 7.00 -17.06 -4.34
C GLY A 101 7.85 -16.35 -5.41
N ARG A 102 7.87 -15.01 -5.41
CA ARG A 102 8.71 -14.21 -6.30
C ARG A 102 10.20 -14.43 -6.05
N LYS A 103 10.62 -14.51 -4.78
CA LYS A 103 12.03 -14.82 -4.44
C LYS A 103 12.42 -16.20 -4.94
N LEU A 104 11.60 -17.23 -4.70
CA LEU A 104 11.86 -18.59 -5.17
C LEU A 104 11.91 -18.66 -6.71
N GLY A 105 10.97 -18.02 -7.40
CA GLY A 105 10.96 -17.98 -8.86
C GLY A 105 12.19 -17.31 -9.48
N ASN A 106 12.68 -16.22 -8.87
CA ASN A 106 13.91 -15.58 -9.30
C ASN A 106 15.17 -16.43 -9.05
N ILE A 107 15.17 -17.25 -8.01
CA ILE A 107 16.26 -18.20 -7.73
C ILE A 107 16.24 -19.33 -8.75
N ILE A 108 15.09 -19.88 -9.09
CA ILE A 108 14.94 -20.97 -10.08
C ILE A 108 15.23 -20.51 -11.51
N LYS A 109 14.93 -19.24 -11.84
CA LYS A 109 15.20 -18.66 -13.16
C LYS A 109 16.69 -18.35 -13.39
N ARG A 110 17.51 -18.39 -12.35
CA ARG A 110 18.95 -18.10 -12.40
C ARG A 110 19.75 -19.38 -12.46
#